data_AF-A0A258KZG5-F1
#
_entry.id   AF-A0A258KZG5-F1
#
_cell.length_a   1.000
_cell.length_b   1.000
_cell.length_c   1.000
_cell.angle_alpha   90.00
_cell.angle_beta   90.00
_cell.angle_gamma   90.00
#
_symmetry.space_group_name_H-M   'P 1'
#
loop_
_entity.id
_entity.type
_entity.pdbx_description
1 polymer ?
#
loop_
_entity_poly.entity_id
_entity_poly.type
_entity_poly.pdbx_seq_one_letter_code
_entity_poly.pdbx_strand_id
1 'polypeptide(L)'
;MKLWISVAALALTAAAARAEVMDATPSGFQVKHAVEIAAPAVRVWASLLQPATWWDSSHTWSGSAANLSLAAASGGCFCERLPGGGSVLHMSTVYAQPGQKLTLFGALGPLQSSGAAGHMSFGLAETDG
;
A
#
# COMPACT_ATOMS: atom_id res chain seq x y z
N MET A 1 -32.57 48.68 -11.40
CA MET A 1 -32.56 47.21 -11.64
C MET A 1 -31.40 46.65 -10.84
N LYS A 2 -31.67 45.93 -9.74
CA LYS A 2 -30.65 45.50 -8.78
C LYS A 2 -30.46 43.99 -8.95
N LEU A 3 -29.43 43.59 -9.69
CA LEU A 3 -29.07 42.19 -9.92
C LEU A 3 -28.54 41.60 -8.61
N TRP A 4 -29.23 40.58 -8.09
CA TRP A 4 -28.78 39.80 -6.95
C TRP A 4 -27.95 38.63 -7.47
N ILE A 5 -26.65 38.65 -7.21
CA ILE A 5 -25.76 37.53 -7.50
C ILE A 5 -25.86 36.58 -6.31
N SER A 6 -26.63 35.51 -6.47
CA SER A 6 -26.68 34.41 -5.51
C SER A 6 -25.38 33.60 -5.63
N VAL A 7 -24.50 33.71 -4.64
CA VAL A 7 -23.32 32.85 -4.51
C VAL A 7 -23.80 31.48 -4.03
N ALA A 8 -23.84 30.50 -4.93
CA ALA A 8 -24.06 29.11 -4.57
C ALA A 8 -22.79 28.57 -3.91
N ALA A 9 -22.80 28.44 -2.58
CA ALA A 9 -21.73 27.79 -1.83
C ALA A 9 -21.75 26.29 -2.14
N LEU A 10 -20.80 25.84 -2.97
CA LEU A 10 -20.58 24.43 -3.26
C LEU A 10 -19.90 23.81 -2.03
N ALA A 11 -20.69 23.22 -1.12
CA ALA A 11 -20.18 22.46 0.01
C ALA A 11 -19.54 21.16 -0.51
N LEU A 12 -18.23 21.17 -0.68
CA LEU A 12 -17.43 19.96 -0.90
C LEU A 12 -17.45 19.14 0.39
N THR A 13 -18.40 18.22 0.50
CA THR A 13 -18.37 17.18 1.53
C THR A 13 -17.20 16.25 1.23
N ALA A 14 -16.04 16.49 1.86
CA ALA A 14 -14.95 15.54 1.84
C ALA A 14 -15.48 14.23 2.45
N ALA A 15 -15.61 13.18 1.63
CA ALA A 15 -15.92 11.85 2.13
C ALA A 15 -14.81 11.46 3.12
N ALA A 16 -15.15 11.37 4.40
CA ALA A 16 -14.20 10.93 5.40
C ALA A 16 -13.83 9.47 5.11
N ALA A 17 -12.60 9.24 4.65
CA ALA A 17 -12.05 7.90 4.54
C ALA A 17 -12.00 7.28 5.95
N ARG A 18 -12.90 6.35 6.23
CA ARG A 18 -12.89 5.60 7.50
C ARG A 18 -11.85 4.49 7.38
N ALA A 19 -10.72 4.66 8.05
CA ALA A 19 -9.79 3.56 8.28
C ALA A 19 -10.41 2.62 9.32
N GLU A 20 -10.68 1.38 8.93
CA GLU A 20 -11.28 0.38 9.82
C GLU A 20 -10.17 -0.39 10.54
N VAL A 21 -10.12 -0.24 11.87
CA VAL A 21 -9.25 -1.07 12.74
C VAL A 21 -10.00 -2.37 12.99
N MET A 22 -9.48 -3.47 12.45
CA MET A 22 -10.11 -4.80 12.54
C MET A 22 -9.93 -5.42 13.93
N ASP A 23 -8.74 -5.24 14.51
CA ASP A 23 -8.37 -5.73 15.82
C ASP A 23 -7.19 -4.91 16.36
N ALA A 24 -7.13 -4.73 17.68
CA ALA A 24 -6.04 -4.04 18.37
C ALA A 24 -5.89 -4.58 19.79
N THR A 25 -4.74 -5.20 20.05
CA THR A 25 -4.32 -5.73 21.34
C THR A 25 -2.97 -5.10 21.73
N PRO A 26 -2.54 -5.20 23.00
CA PRO A 26 -1.21 -4.77 23.40
C PRO A 26 -0.07 -5.42 22.59
N SER A 27 -0.32 -6.59 22.00
CA SER A 27 0.68 -7.39 21.25
C SER A 27 0.58 -7.27 19.74
N GLY A 28 -0.40 -6.54 19.19
CA GLY A 28 -0.57 -6.43 17.74
C GLY A 28 -1.88 -5.81 17.32
N PHE A 29 -1.96 -5.42 16.06
CA PHE A 29 -3.16 -4.82 15.48
C PHE A 29 -3.31 -5.21 14.00
N GLN A 30 -4.50 -5.03 13.46
CA GLN A 30 -4.79 -5.21 12.05
C GLN A 30 -5.59 -4.02 11.52
N VAL A 31 -5.13 -3.46 10.40
CA VAL A 31 -5.82 -2.39 9.66
C VAL A 31 -6.27 -2.94 8.32
N LYS A 32 -7.47 -2.55 7.88
CA LYS A 32 -7.99 -2.88 6.55
C LYS A 32 -8.40 -1.59 5.82
N HIS A 33 -7.98 -1.51 4.57
CA HIS A 33 -8.43 -0.50 3.62
C HIS A 33 -9.01 -1.19 2.39
N ALA A 34 -10.09 -0.64 1.85
CA ALA A 34 -10.70 -1.06 0.60
C ALA A 34 -11.02 0.18 -0.22
N VAL A 35 -10.72 0.11 -1.52
CA VAL A 35 -11.00 1.17 -2.48
C VAL A 35 -11.45 0.53 -3.79
N GLU A 36 -12.37 1.19 -4.50
CA GLU A 36 -12.73 0.82 -5.86
C GLU A 36 -11.77 1.50 -6.84
N ILE A 37 -11.30 0.76 -7.83
CA ILE A 37 -10.36 1.25 -8.84
C ILE A 37 -11.00 0.99 -10.20
N ALA A 38 -11.12 2.04 -11.03
CA ALA A 38 -11.65 1.96 -12.39
C ALA A 38 -10.62 1.34 -13.37
N ALA A 39 -10.15 0.13 -13.07
CA ALA A 39 -9.24 -0.65 -13.89
C ALA A 39 -9.38 -2.15 -13.60
N PRO A 40 -9.17 -3.03 -14.60
CA PRO A 40 -9.15 -4.47 -14.38
C PRO A 40 -8.09 -4.89 -13.35
N ALA A 41 -8.38 -5.91 -12.54
CA ALA A 41 -7.50 -6.43 -11.49
C ALA A 41 -6.12 -6.83 -12.01
N VAL A 42 -6.00 -7.33 -13.26
CA VAL A 42 -4.70 -7.63 -13.86
C VAL A 42 -3.81 -6.39 -14.04
N ARG A 43 -4.41 -5.22 -14.33
CA ARG A 43 -3.66 -3.96 -14.43
C ARG A 43 -3.29 -3.42 -13.05
N VAL A 44 -4.19 -3.55 -12.08
CA VAL A 44 -3.92 -3.19 -10.68
C VAL A 44 -2.80 -4.07 -10.13
N TRP A 45 -2.84 -5.37 -10.39
CA TRP A 45 -1.79 -6.32 -10.04
C TRP A 45 -0.42 -5.92 -10.59
N ALA A 46 -0.34 -5.60 -11.88
CA ALA A 46 0.92 -5.16 -12.49
C ALA A 46 1.48 -3.91 -11.80
N SER A 47 0.61 -2.96 -11.41
CA SER A 47 1.00 -1.74 -10.69
C SER A 47 1.42 -2.03 -9.24
N LEU A 48 0.73 -2.95 -8.56
CA LEU A 48 1.05 -3.37 -7.19
C LEU A 48 2.48 -3.91 -7.08
N LEU A 49 2.93 -4.67 -8.08
CA LEU A 49 4.30 -5.20 -8.13
C LEU A 49 5.37 -4.14 -8.45
N GLN A 50 4.99 -2.87 -8.65
CA GLN A 50 5.90 -1.75 -8.93
C GLN A 50 5.86 -0.73 -7.77
N PRO A 51 6.39 -1.07 -6.58
CA PRO A 51 6.32 -0.19 -5.40
C PRO A 51 6.91 1.21 -5.64
N ALA A 52 7.86 1.34 -6.57
CA ALA A 52 8.44 2.62 -6.96
C ALA A 52 7.43 3.65 -7.48
N THR A 53 6.24 3.23 -7.93
CA THR A 53 5.23 4.14 -8.52
C THR A 53 4.17 4.61 -7.53
N TRP A 54 4.06 3.96 -6.36
CA TRP A 54 2.96 4.21 -5.41
C TRP A 54 3.39 4.27 -3.95
N TRP A 55 4.55 3.73 -3.57
CA TRP A 55 5.07 3.86 -2.21
C TRP A 55 5.59 5.27 -1.98
N ASP A 56 5.27 5.86 -0.83
CA ASP A 56 5.77 7.20 -0.50
C ASP A 56 7.27 7.16 -0.23
N SER A 57 8.04 8.04 -0.88
CA SER A 57 9.48 8.15 -0.68
C SER A 57 9.85 8.54 0.76
N SER A 58 8.96 9.22 1.49
CA SER A 58 9.16 9.52 2.92
C SER A 58 9.17 8.26 3.81
N HIS A 59 8.65 7.14 3.30
CA HIS A 59 8.60 5.85 3.99
C HIS A 59 9.63 4.87 3.44
N THR A 60 10.80 5.37 3.06
CA THR A 60 11.93 4.59 2.56
C THR A 60 13.20 4.93 3.35
N TRP A 61 14.16 4.01 3.40
CA TRP A 61 15.45 4.26 4.09
C TRP A 61 16.40 5.12 3.26
N SER A 62 16.36 4.96 1.93
CA SER A 62 17.16 5.69 0.95
C SER A 62 16.60 7.09 0.65
N GLY A 63 15.37 7.38 1.08
CA GLY A 63 14.65 8.62 0.75
C GLY A 63 14.08 8.66 -0.67
N SER A 64 14.03 7.52 -1.38
CA SER A 64 13.46 7.42 -2.73
C SER A 64 12.80 6.07 -2.99
N ALA A 65 11.51 6.11 -3.34
CA ALA A 65 10.75 4.92 -3.76
C ALA A 65 11.32 4.28 -5.04
N ALA A 66 12.07 5.03 -5.87
CA ALA A 66 12.72 4.49 -7.06
C ALA A 66 13.73 3.36 -6.75
N ASN A 67 14.19 3.26 -5.50
CA ASN A 67 15.09 2.20 -5.06
C ASN A 67 14.37 0.92 -4.61
N LEU A 68 13.03 0.94 -4.57
CA LEU A 68 12.21 -0.20 -4.16
C LEU A 68 11.99 -1.18 -5.32
N SER A 69 11.95 -2.46 -4.98
CA SER A 69 11.57 -3.52 -5.91
C SER A 69 10.78 -4.61 -5.19
N LEU A 70 9.81 -5.22 -5.87
CA LEU A 70 9.00 -6.30 -5.34
C LEU A 70 8.97 -7.49 -6.32
N ALA A 71 9.42 -8.65 -5.88
CA ALA A 71 9.36 -9.90 -6.64
C ALA A 71 8.18 -10.77 -6.17
N ALA A 72 7.26 -11.08 -7.10
CA ALA A 72 6.07 -11.87 -6.81
C ALA A 72 6.33 -13.38 -6.63
N ALA A 73 7.50 -13.88 -7.02
CA ALA A 73 7.83 -15.29 -6.79
C ALA A 73 7.87 -15.59 -5.28
N SER A 74 7.49 -16.80 -4.87
CA SER A 74 7.62 -17.23 -3.47
C SER A 74 9.06 -17.05 -2.98
N GLY A 75 9.22 -16.45 -1.80
CA GLY A 75 10.52 -16.06 -1.24
C GLY A 75 11.15 -14.82 -1.90
N GLY A 76 10.56 -14.28 -2.96
CA GLY A 76 10.97 -13.04 -3.59
C GLY A 76 10.83 -11.86 -2.63
N CYS A 77 11.68 -10.84 -2.79
CA CYS A 77 11.72 -9.76 -1.84
C CYS A 77 10.90 -8.54 -2.27
N PHE A 78 10.31 -7.88 -1.28
CA PHE A 78 10.12 -6.44 -1.27
C PHE A 78 11.38 -5.83 -0.64
N CYS A 79 12.29 -5.38 -1.50
CA CYS A 79 13.61 -4.87 -1.13
C CYS A 79 13.75 -3.38 -1.45
N GLU A 80 14.73 -2.77 -0.81
CA GLU A 80 15.22 -1.43 -1.12
C GLU A 80 16.74 -1.45 -1.32
N ARG A 81 17.21 -0.75 -2.35
CA ARG A 81 18.64 -0.49 -2.55
C ARG A 81 19.07 0.76 -1.80
N LEU A 82 20.21 0.71 -1.12
CA LEU A 82 20.80 1.86 -0.42
C LEU A 82 22.06 2.37 -1.15
N PRO A 83 22.43 3.65 -0.94
CA PRO A 83 23.72 4.15 -1.38
C PRO A 83 24.89 3.28 -0.91
N GLY A 84 25.97 3.22 -1.69
CA GLY A 84 27.16 2.43 -1.35
C GLY A 84 26.98 0.92 -1.48
N GLY A 85 25.92 0.44 -2.13
CA GLY A 85 25.68 -0.99 -2.35
C GLY A 85 24.97 -1.68 -1.18
N GLY A 86 24.44 -0.92 -0.21
CA GLY A 86 23.62 -1.47 0.86
C GLY A 86 22.26 -1.95 0.36
N SER A 87 21.57 -2.73 1.19
CA SER A 87 20.21 -3.20 0.90
C SER A 87 19.39 -3.36 2.16
N VAL A 88 18.07 -3.25 2.01
CA VAL A 88 17.09 -3.55 3.06
C VAL A 88 16.10 -4.56 2.53
N LEU A 89 15.87 -5.63 3.27
CA LEU A 89 14.72 -6.50 3.09
C LEU A 89 13.57 -5.98 3.94
N HIS A 90 12.52 -5.45 3.32
CA HIS A 90 11.32 -5.02 4.02
C HIS A 90 10.44 -6.24 4.35
N MET A 91 10.10 -7.02 3.32
CA MET A 91 9.24 -8.21 3.44
C MET A 91 9.58 -9.24 2.36
N SER A 92 9.15 -10.48 2.54
CA SER A 92 9.25 -11.56 1.54
C SER A 92 7.86 -12.02 1.10
N THR A 93 7.71 -12.34 -0.18
CA THR A 93 6.48 -12.89 -0.75
C THR A 93 6.25 -14.30 -0.25
N VAL A 94 5.09 -14.54 0.37
CA VAL A 94 4.68 -15.87 0.87
C VAL A 94 3.52 -16.46 0.08
N TYR A 95 2.78 -15.63 -0.65
CA TYR A 95 1.72 -16.05 -1.55
C TYR A 95 1.56 -15.02 -2.68
N ALA A 96 1.46 -15.49 -3.92
CA ALA A 96 1.16 -14.64 -5.07
C ALA A 96 0.29 -15.40 -6.08
N GLN A 97 -0.94 -14.92 -6.25
CA GLN A 97 -1.85 -15.34 -7.31
C GLN A 97 -2.16 -14.11 -8.18
N PRO A 98 -1.66 -14.06 -9.43
CA PRO A 98 -1.85 -12.92 -10.31
C PRO A 98 -3.30 -12.48 -10.45
N GLY A 99 -3.54 -11.17 -10.33
CA GLY A 99 -4.87 -10.57 -10.44
C GLY A 99 -5.81 -10.86 -9.27
N GLN A 100 -5.36 -11.54 -8.20
CA GLN A 100 -6.24 -11.95 -7.10
C GLN A 100 -5.68 -11.61 -5.72
N LYS A 101 -4.48 -12.09 -5.38
CA LYS A 101 -3.96 -11.91 -4.02
C LYS A 101 -2.44 -11.96 -3.94
N LEU A 102 -1.87 -11.01 -3.22
CA LEU A 102 -0.46 -10.97 -2.82
C LEU A 102 -0.40 -10.93 -1.30
N THR A 103 0.40 -11.79 -0.68
CA THR A 103 0.71 -11.72 0.75
C THR A 103 2.21 -11.70 0.96
N LEU A 104 2.67 -10.70 1.71
CA LEU A 104 4.05 -10.51 2.13
C LEU A 104 4.16 -10.78 3.63
N PHE A 105 5.34 -11.19 4.09
CA PHE A 105 5.68 -11.38 5.50
C PHE A 105 6.99 -10.65 5.84
N GLY A 106 7.01 -9.94 6.97
CA GLY A 106 8.20 -9.20 7.43
C GLY A 106 7.83 -8.11 8.42
N ALA A 107 8.65 -7.06 8.45
CA ALA A 107 8.47 -5.91 9.32
C ALA A 107 8.94 -4.64 8.62
N LEU A 108 8.10 -3.61 8.61
CA LEU A 108 8.37 -2.38 7.88
C LEU A 108 9.10 -1.35 8.77
N GLY A 109 10.03 -0.61 8.17
CA GLY A 109 10.70 0.52 8.80
C GLY A 109 11.33 0.17 10.16
N PRO A 110 11.13 0.99 11.20
CA PRO A 110 11.74 0.78 12.52
C PRO A 110 11.39 -0.56 13.19
N LEU A 111 10.31 -1.23 12.76
CA LEU A 111 9.91 -2.51 13.34
C LEU A 111 10.90 -3.62 13.05
N GLN A 112 11.70 -3.49 11.98
CA GLN A 112 12.69 -4.50 11.56
C GLN A 112 13.67 -4.89 12.69
N SER A 113 14.03 -3.97 13.59
CA SER A 113 14.97 -4.21 14.69
C SER A 113 14.31 -4.59 16.02
N SER A 114 12.98 -4.70 16.07
CA SER A 114 12.22 -4.85 17.32
C SER A 114 11.73 -6.28 17.63
N GLY A 115 11.95 -7.22 16.71
CA GLY A 115 11.37 -8.57 16.77
C GLY A 115 9.89 -8.64 16.36
N ALA A 116 9.25 -7.50 16.10
CA ALA A 116 7.91 -7.47 15.52
C ALA A 116 7.90 -8.11 14.12
N ALA A 117 6.81 -8.79 13.79
CA ALA A 117 6.58 -9.37 12.47
C ALA A 117 5.09 -9.34 12.15
N GLY A 118 4.76 -9.30 10.86
CA GLY A 118 3.37 -9.30 10.41
C GLY A 118 3.23 -9.60 8.93
N HIS A 119 1.97 -9.67 8.50
CA HIS A 119 1.60 -9.87 7.10
C HIS A 119 1.01 -8.61 6.50
N MET A 120 1.43 -8.29 5.27
CA MET A 120 0.76 -7.30 4.42
C MET A 120 0.09 -8.04 3.28
N SER A 121 -1.23 -7.95 3.18
CA SER A 121 -2.00 -8.65 2.15
C SER A 121 -2.78 -7.67 1.28
N PHE A 122 -2.67 -7.85 -0.03
CA PHE A 122 -3.48 -7.19 -1.03
C PHE A 122 -4.45 -8.21 -1.62
N GLY A 123 -5.74 -7.94 -1.52
CA GLY A 123 -6.79 -8.70 -2.19
C GLY A 123 -7.37 -7.87 -3.32
N LEU A 124 -7.51 -8.48 -4.49
CA LEU A 124 -8.16 -7.91 -5.65
C LEU A 124 -9.41 -8.74 -5.94
N ALA A 125 -10.55 -8.09 -5.98
CA ALA A 125 -11.80 -8.66 -6.42
C ALA A 125 -12.32 -7.77 -7.53
N GLU A 126 -12.66 -8.36 -8.67
CA GLU A 126 -13.43 -7.66 -9.69
C GLU A 126 -14.84 -7.45 -9.14
N THR A 127 -15.34 -6.24 -9.30
CA THR A 127 -16.75 -5.91 -9.09
C THR A 127 -17.36 -5.72 -10.46
N ASP A 128 -18.56 -6.24 -10.69
CA ASP A 128 -19.30 -5.92 -11.90
C ASP A 128 -19.48 -4.40 -11.94
N GLY A 129 -18.85 -3.76 -12.92
CA GLY A 129 -19.01 -2.33 -13.21
C GLY A 129 -20.36 -2.06 -13.85
#